data_AF-A0A0G1JK78-F1
#
_entry.id   AF-A0A0G1JK78-F1
#
_cell.length_a   1.000
_cell.length_b   1.000
_cell.length_c   1.000
_cell.angle_alpha   90.00
_cell.angle_beta   90.00
_cell.angle_gamma   90.00
#
_symmetry.space_group_name_H-M   'P 1'
#
loop_
_entity.id
_entity.type
_entity.pdbx_description
1 polymer ?
#
loop_
_entity_poly.entity_id
_entity_poly.type
_entity_poly.pdbx_seq_one_letter_code
_entity_poly.pdbx_strand_id
1 'polypeptide(L)'
;MNNDRILKNTAGYDAYLSQKLKDPHFAQNYLETALEDYEEDGDTEAFLFAMRDVAQAQGGIGQLAKRTAVSREHLYDILASKHQPRLDTVLSILSALGYRFRLERQPFIGEVRQ
;
A
#
# COMPACT_ATOMS: atom_id res chain seq x y z
N MET A 1 17.74 23.50 9.53
CA MET A 1 16.32 23.35 9.12
C MET A 1 15.52 23.01 10.37
N ASN A 2 14.39 23.68 10.62
CA ASN A 2 13.69 23.61 11.91
C ASN A 2 12.65 22.47 11.90
N ASN A 3 12.99 21.33 12.53
CA ASN A 3 12.20 20.09 12.49
C ASN A 3 10.76 20.25 13.03
N ASP A 4 10.52 21.19 13.94
CA ASP A 4 9.21 21.39 14.57
C ASP A 4 8.10 21.87 13.60
N ARG A 5 8.47 22.51 12.50
CA ARG A 5 7.51 22.94 11.46
C ARG A 5 7.12 21.80 10.52
N ILE A 6 8.03 20.86 10.28
CA ILE A 6 7.78 19.67 9.45
C ILE A 6 6.83 18.72 10.18
N LEU A 7 7.03 18.52 11.50
CA LEU A 7 6.20 17.65 12.34
C LEU A 7 4.75 18.15 12.50
N LYS A 8 4.53 19.48 12.55
CA LYS A 8 3.17 20.05 12.66
C LYS A 8 2.36 19.94 11.37
N ASN A 9 3.00 20.01 10.20
CA ASN A 9 2.31 19.87 8.91
C ASN A 9 2.11 18.40 8.51
N THR A 10 3.02 17.50 8.88
CA THR A 10 2.88 16.05 8.65
C THR A 10 1.77 15.42 9.50
N ALA A 11 1.64 15.82 10.78
CA ALA A 11 0.49 15.39 11.59
C ALA A 11 -0.87 15.76 10.95
N GLY A 12 -0.93 16.89 10.22
CA GLY A 12 -2.10 17.27 9.42
C GLY A 12 -2.27 16.42 8.17
N TYR A 13 -1.18 16.14 7.46
CA TYR A 13 -1.17 15.29 6.27
C TYR A 13 -1.56 13.84 6.58
N ASP A 14 -0.98 13.23 7.61
CA ASP A 14 -1.25 11.85 8.01
C ASP A 14 -2.71 11.68 8.47
N ALA A 15 -3.23 12.65 9.24
CA ALA A 15 -4.63 12.66 9.64
C ALA A 15 -5.58 12.86 8.45
N TYR A 16 -5.22 13.75 7.52
CA TYR A 16 -5.97 13.97 6.28
C TYR A 16 -6.00 12.71 5.42
N LEU A 17 -4.83 12.09 5.19
CA LEU A 17 -4.68 10.88 4.39
C LEU A 17 -5.46 9.73 5.02
N SER A 18 -5.30 9.50 6.33
CA SER A 18 -6.06 8.49 7.07
C SER A 18 -7.58 8.70 6.96
N GLN A 19 -8.05 9.94 6.96
CA GLN A 19 -9.47 10.23 6.78
C GLN A 19 -9.94 9.98 5.35
N LYS A 20 -9.12 10.29 4.33
CA LYS A 20 -9.44 10.04 2.92
C LYS A 20 -9.44 8.56 2.56
N LEU A 21 -8.50 7.78 3.09
CA LEU A 21 -8.39 6.33 2.85
C LEU A 21 -9.54 5.49 3.43
N LYS A 22 -10.45 6.11 4.20
CA LYS A 22 -11.72 5.49 4.58
C LYS A 22 -12.71 5.39 3.42
N ASP A 23 -12.58 6.23 2.41
CA ASP A 23 -13.34 6.13 1.16
C ASP A 23 -12.73 5.03 0.28
N PRO A 24 -13.48 3.97 -0.07
CA PRO A 24 -12.98 2.87 -0.88
C PRO A 24 -12.45 3.31 -2.25
N HIS A 25 -13.05 4.32 -2.88
CA HIS A 25 -12.58 4.80 -4.19
C HIS A 25 -11.22 5.50 -4.09
N PHE A 26 -11.05 6.34 -3.07
CA PHE A 26 -9.77 7.00 -2.83
C PHE A 26 -8.69 5.98 -2.47
N ALA A 27 -9.00 4.99 -1.63
CA ALA A 27 -8.07 3.94 -1.25
C ALA A 27 -7.69 3.01 -2.42
N GLN A 28 -8.62 2.72 -3.32
CA GLN A 28 -8.33 2.00 -4.56
C GLN A 28 -7.31 2.76 -5.42
N ASN A 29 -7.60 4.01 -5.77
CA ASN A 29 -6.71 4.83 -6.58
C ASN A 29 -5.33 4.98 -5.93
N TYR A 30 -5.29 5.13 -4.61
CA TYR A 30 -4.03 5.24 -3.86
C TYR A 30 -3.16 3.96 -3.98
N LEU A 31 -3.78 2.78 -3.91
CA LEU A 31 -3.06 1.51 -4.11
C LEU A 31 -2.67 1.27 -5.57
N GLU A 32 -3.52 1.68 -6.52
CA GLU A 32 -3.22 1.61 -7.95
C GLU A 32 -2.01 2.48 -8.30
N THR A 33 -1.97 3.75 -7.86
CA THR A 33 -0.81 4.63 -8.04
C THR A 33 0.45 4.06 -7.40
N ALA A 34 0.37 3.51 -6.19
CA ALA A 34 1.53 2.90 -5.55
C ALA A 34 2.03 1.64 -6.29
N LEU A 35 1.15 0.92 -6.99
CA LEU A 35 1.53 -0.22 -7.83
C LEU A 35 2.17 0.26 -9.15
N GLU A 36 1.63 1.32 -9.77
CA GLU A 36 2.20 1.96 -10.95
C GLU A 36 3.63 2.46 -10.68
N ASP A 37 3.83 3.17 -9.56
CA ASP A 37 5.16 3.62 -9.14
C ASP A 37 6.13 2.44 -8.98
N TYR A 38 5.69 1.36 -8.32
CA TYR A 38 6.46 0.12 -8.18
C TYR A 38 6.81 -0.53 -9.53
N GLU A 39 5.94 -0.46 -10.54
CA GLU A 39 6.23 -0.97 -11.88
C GLU A 39 7.34 -0.17 -12.57
N GLU A 40 7.51 1.11 -12.23
CA GLU A 40 8.55 1.99 -12.77
C GLU A 40 9.89 1.84 -12.05
N ASP A 41 9.90 1.79 -10.71
CA ASP A 41 11.13 1.88 -9.90
C ASP A 41 11.50 0.60 -9.14
N GLY A 42 10.57 -0.36 -9.00
CA GLY A 42 10.75 -1.59 -8.24
C GLY A 42 10.72 -1.43 -6.72
N ASP A 43 10.29 -0.29 -6.19
CA ASP A 43 10.25 0.02 -4.76
C ASP A 43 9.10 -0.73 -4.06
N THR A 44 9.40 -1.91 -3.54
CA THR A 44 8.41 -2.69 -2.78
C THR A 44 8.06 -2.03 -1.45
N GLU A 45 8.99 -1.28 -0.83
CA GLU A 45 8.75 -0.65 0.48
C GLU A 45 7.62 0.38 0.38
N ALA A 46 7.66 1.22 -0.65
CA ALA A 46 6.60 2.20 -0.93
C ALA A 46 5.23 1.52 -1.08
N PHE A 47 5.15 0.42 -1.85
CA PHE A 47 3.90 -0.30 -2.05
C PHE A 47 3.36 -0.92 -0.75
N LEU A 48 4.24 -1.50 0.09
CA LEU A 48 3.85 -2.07 1.38
C LEU A 48 3.39 -1.01 2.38
N PHE A 49 3.98 0.19 2.35
CA PHE A 49 3.50 1.33 3.13
C PHE A 49 2.14 1.82 2.67
N ALA A 50 1.87 1.86 1.36
CA ALA A 50 0.54 2.20 0.88
C ALA A 50 -0.52 1.20 1.38
N MET A 51 -0.22 -0.10 1.35
CA MET A 51 -1.08 -1.14 1.93
C MET A 51 -1.28 -0.96 3.44
N ARG A 52 -0.24 -0.53 4.15
CA ARG A 52 -0.30 -0.23 5.59
C ARG A 52 -1.25 0.93 5.86
N ASP A 53 -1.14 2.02 5.12
CA ASP A 53 -1.94 3.22 5.35
C ASP A 53 -3.42 2.95 5.14
N VAL A 54 -3.76 2.19 4.09
CA VAL A 54 -5.13 1.70 3.86
C VAL A 54 -5.59 0.81 5.01
N ALA A 55 -4.77 -0.15 5.45
CA ALA A 55 -5.10 -1.02 6.56
C ALA A 55 -5.36 -0.22 7.86
N GLN A 56 -4.56 0.81 8.14
CA GLN A 56 -4.72 1.67 9.31
C GLN A 56 -6.03 2.48 9.24
N ALA A 57 -6.32 3.08 8.09
CA ALA A 57 -7.53 3.87 7.88
C ALA A 57 -8.81 3.03 7.99
N GLN A 58 -8.77 1.75 7.59
CA GLN A 58 -9.94 0.87 7.50
C GLN A 58 -10.11 -0.08 8.71
N GLY A 59 -9.63 0.33 9.88
CA GLY A 59 -9.85 -0.39 11.14
C GLY A 59 -8.60 -1.03 11.75
N GLY A 60 -7.44 -0.84 11.12
CA GLY A 60 -6.14 -1.22 11.65
C GLY A 60 -5.69 -2.63 11.27
N ILE A 61 -4.38 -2.86 11.44
CA ILE A 61 -3.72 -4.15 11.18
C ILE A 61 -4.33 -5.29 11.99
N GLY A 62 -4.87 -5.00 13.19
CA GLY A 62 -5.55 -6.00 14.00
C GLY A 62 -6.86 -6.51 13.38
N GLN A 63 -7.60 -5.67 12.65
CA GLN A 63 -8.80 -6.11 11.92
C GLN A 63 -8.43 -6.83 10.63
N LEU A 64 -7.37 -6.37 9.95
CA LEU A 64 -6.80 -7.06 8.80
C LEU A 64 -6.39 -8.50 9.15
N ALA A 65 -5.68 -8.69 10.27
CA ALA A 65 -5.24 -10.01 10.73
C ALA A 65 -6.39 -11.00 10.97
N LYS A 66 -7.60 -10.53 11.28
CA LYS A 66 -8.78 -11.38 11.44
C LYS A 66 -9.35 -11.88 10.10
N ARG A 67 -8.99 -11.21 9.00
CA ARG A 67 -9.45 -11.48 7.64
C ARG A 67 -8.39 -12.20 6.79
N THR A 68 -7.15 -12.31 7.27
CA THR A 68 -6.06 -13.03 6.62
C THR A 68 -5.69 -14.29 7.41
N ALA A 69 -4.93 -15.19 6.79
CA ALA A 69 -4.26 -16.28 7.49
C ALA A 69 -2.91 -15.86 8.11
N VAL A 70 -2.55 -14.57 8.03
CA VAL A 70 -1.26 -14.04 8.47
C VAL A 70 -1.40 -13.52 9.89
N SER A 71 -0.47 -13.90 10.78
CA SER A 71 -0.49 -13.41 12.16
C SER A 71 -0.35 -11.89 12.20
N ARG A 72 -0.93 -11.27 13.24
CA ARG A 72 -0.87 -9.82 13.43
C ARG A 72 0.58 -9.30 13.51
N GLU A 73 1.44 -10.03 14.20
CA GLU A 73 2.87 -9.71 14.31
C GLU A 73 3.54 -9.72 12.94
N HIS A 74 3.34 -10.78 12.17
CA HIS A 74 3.93 -10.91 10.84
C HIS A 74 3.39 -9.84 9.87
N LEU A 75 2.11 -9.46 9.99
CA LEU A 75 1.56 -8.32 9.23
C LEU A 75 2.24 -7.00 9.59
N TYR A 76 2.57 -6.74 10.85
CA TYR A 76 3.31 -5.53 11.21
C TYR A 76 4.71 -5.53 10.58
N ASP A 77 5.40 -6.67 10.53
CA ASP A 77 6.74 -6.76 9.94
C ASP A 77 6.70 -6.62 8.42
N ILE A 78 5.75 -7.29 7.75
CA ILE A 78 5.55 -7.19 6.30
C ILE A 78 5.19 -5.75 5.92
N LEU A 79 4.18 -5.16 6.56
CA LEU A 79 3.71 -3.80 6.25
C LEU A 79 4.66 -2.70 6.74
N ALA A 80 5.70 -3.07 7.48
CA ALA A 80 6.83 -2.20 7.82
C ALA A 80 8.05 -2.44 6.91
N SER A 81 7.89 -3.21 5.82
CA SER A 81 8.95 -3.58 4.87
C SER A 81 10.19 -4.21 5.53
N LYS A 82 10.04 -4.86 6.69
CA LYS A 82 11.18 -5.53 7.35
C LYS A 82 11.63 -6.77 6.58
N HIS A 83 10.71 -7.39 5.85
CA HIS A 83 10.93 -8.59 5.05
C HIS A 83 10.22 -8.44 3.71
N GLN A 84 10.89 -8.83 2.63
CA GLN A 84 10.26 -8.90 1.31
C GLN A 84 9.19 -10.01 1.33
N PRO A 85 7.88 -9.68 1.23
CA PRO A 85 6.85 -10.68 1.19
C PRO A 85 6.88 -11.41 -0.16
N ARG A 86 6.46 -12.67 -0.14
CA ARG A 86 6.15 -13.38 -1.38
C ARG A 86 4.87 -12.82 -2.01
N LEU A 87 4.72 -13.03 -3.33
CA LEU A 87 3.55 -12.58 -4.08
C LEU A 87 2.23 -13.11 -3.49
N ASP A 88 2.18 -14.37 -3.06
CA ASP A 88 0.98 -14.96 -2.44
C ASP A 88 0.57 -14.24 -1.15
N THR A 89 1.54 -13.80 -0.35
CA THR A 89 1.28 -12.97 0.84
C THR A 89 0.72 -11.61 0.46
N VAL A 90 1.31 -10.91 -0.52
CA VAL A 90 0.83 -9.60 -0.99
C VAL A 90 -0.61 -9.70 -1.48
N LEU A 91 -0.90 -10.67 -2.35
CA LEU A 91 -2.24 -10.91 -2.88
C LEU A 91 -3.24 -11.28 -1.78
N SER A 92 -2.83 -12.07 -0.79
CA SER A 92 -3.68 -12.39 0.37
C SER A 92 -4.03 -11.15 1.20
N ILE A 93 -3.10 -10.20 1.36
CA ILE A 93 -3.35 -8.97 2.10
C ILE A 93 -4.28 -8.06 1.33
N LEU A 94 -4.04 -7.86 0.02
CA LEU A 94 -4.94 -7.08 -0.85
C LEU A 94 -6.37 -7.65 -0.82
N SER A 95 -6.51 -8.97 -0.91
CA SER A 95 -7.81 -9.65 -0.82
C SER A 95 -8.52 -9.39 0.51
N ALA A 96 -7.80 -9.45 1.64
CA ALA A 96 -8.37 -9.18 2.96
C ALA A 96 -8.72 -7.71 3.21
N LEU A 97 -8.07 -6.79 2.48
CA LEU A 97 -8.44 -5.38 2.40
C LEU A 97 -9.64 -5.13 1.46
N GLY A 98 -10.10 -6.15 0.72
CA GLY A 98 -11.25 -6.05 -0.18
C GLY A 98 -10.90 -5.74 -1.64
N TYR A 99 -9.61 -5.76 -2.00
CA TYR A 99 -9.14 -5.51 -3.36
C TYR A 99 -8.83 -6.81 -4.08
N ARG A 100 -8.79 -6.75 -5.42
CA ARG A 100 -8.35 -7.86 -6.27
C ARG A 100 -7.27 -7.35 -7.21
N PHE A 101 -6.27 -8.20 -7.46
CA PHE A 101 -5.28 -7.93 -8.49
C PHE A 101 -5.90 -8.17 -9.87
N ARG A 102 -5.63 -7.25 -10.81
CA ARG A 102 -6.10 -7.34 -12.21
C ARG A 102 -4.91 -7.18 -13.13
N LEU A 103 -4.89 -7.99 -14.18
CA LEU A 103 -3.96 -7.82 -15.29
C LEU A 103 -4.58 -6.92 -16.35
N GLU A 104 -3.81 -5.93 -16.78
CA GLU A 104 -4.16 -5.06 -17.89
C GLU A 104 -3.08 -5.12 -18.95
N ARG A 105 -3.48 -5.01 -20.22
CA ARG A 105 -2.51 -4.99 -21.32
C ARG A 105 -1.91 -3.60 -21.40
N GLN A 106 -0.68 -3.43 -20.95
CA GLN A 106 0.08 -2.24 -21.26
C GLN A 106 0.60 -2.36 -22.70
N PRO A 107 0.26 -1.41 -23.61
CA PRO A 107 0.83 -1.41 -24.94
C PRO A 107 2.35 -1.26 -24.83
N PHE A 108 3.09 -2.20 -25.38
CA PHE A 108 4.54 -2.16 -25.39
C PHE A 108 4.99 -1.00 -26.30
N ILE A 109 5.34 0.15 -25.73
CA ILE A 109 5.98 1.25 -26.46
C ILE A 109 7.48 0.95 -26.49
N GLY A 110 7.86 -0.05 -27.28
CA GLY A 110 9.26 -0.32 -27.61
C GLY A 110 9.49 0.05 -29.07
N GLU A 111 10.41 0.98 -29.34
CA GLU A 111 10.94 1.16 -30.69
C GLU A 111 11.39 -0.19 -31.24
N VAL A 112 10.86 -0.57 -32.40
CA VAL A 112 11.39 -1.67 -33.21
C VAL A 112 12.81 -1.27 -33.59
N ARG A 113 13.80 -1.72 -32.81
CA ARG A 113 15.18 -1.72 -33.29
C ARG A 113 15.25 -2.76 -34.42
N GLN A 114 15.23 -2.24 -35.65
CA GLN A 114 15.62 -2.98 -36.84
C GLN A 114 17.08 -3.38 -36.77
#